data_AF-A0A3B9GFK4-F1
#
_entry.id   AF-A0A3B9GFK4-F1
#
_cell.length_a   1.000
_cell.length_b   1.000
_cell.length_c   1.000
_cell.angle_alpha   90.00
_cell.angle_beta   90.00
_cell.angle_gamma   90.00
#
_symmetry.space_group_name_H-M   'P 1'
#
loop_
_entity.id
_entity.type
_entity.pdbx_description
1 polymer ?
#
loop_
_entity_poly.entity_id
_entity_poly.type
_entity_poly.pdbx_seq_one_letter_code
_entity_poly.pdbx_strand_id
1 'polypeptide(L)'
;MKTFAKKSLFSGSQAAPPAGQVRFRACALALALAALPLASCALAGHDLAVEIRVPALPSMWDRAEFWELRVEQGGICSAPILARPGESLFLSLPRSSTAYVYCVALLGAAKSLPFGAVWPQHGIPSASERLGLALPLTAAGGFAASFGALLERGGIDAAGFNAARFGREAEARVVDPWTLDLSALASAVARGSFRADSLRDSPEASLEQLQLPLELAGETLVPSSPWAQALSVAPDGSLALALCYRPRAYFVRGHELRAGLSPEGEPCWSIKATPGAGGL
;
A
#
# COMPACT_ATOMS: atom_id res chain seq x y z
N MET A 1 29.63 79.32 31.99
CA MET A 1 30.60 79.82 30.99
C MET A 1 31.66 78.76 30.73
N LYS A 2 31.63 78.11 29.56
CA LYS A 2 32.79 77.58 28.83
C LYS A 2 32.36 77.23 27.41
N THR A 3 33.30 77.41 26.51
CA THR A 3 33.19 77.80 25.11
C THR A 3 33.05 76.61 24.15
N PHE A 4 32.40 76.87 23.01
CA PHE A 4 32.46 76.24 21.68
C PHE A 4 33.40 75.03 21.45
N ALA A 5 32.87 74.02 20.75
CA ALA A 5 33.55 73.40 19.60
C ALA A 5 32.52 72.78 18.61
N LYS A 6 32.26 73.52 17.52
CA LYS A 6 31.63 73.03 16.29
C LYS A 6 32.57 71.99 15.66
N LYS A 7 32.09 70.77 15.40
CA LYS A 7 32.84 69.79 14.58
C LYS A 7 32.11 69.53 13.27
N SER A 8 32.91 69.72 12.21
CA SER A 8 32.61 69.77 10.79
C SER A 8 31.80 68.60 10.25
N LEU A 9 30.85 68.96 9.38
CA LEU A 9 30.20 68.10 8.39
C LEU A 9 31.28 67.43 7.52
N PHE A 10 31.30 66.10 7.49
CA PHE A 10 31.99 65.33 6.45
C PHE A 10 31.07 65.32 5.22
N SER A 11 31.31 66.25 4.30
CA SER A 11 30.78 66.20 2.93
C SER A 11 31.56 65.13 2.16
N GLY A 12 31.15 63.87 2.31
CA GLY A 12 31.63 62.77 1.48
C GLY A 12 31.09 62.94 0.07
N SER A 13 31.94 63.41 -0.84
CA SER A 13 31.68 63.42 -2.29
C SER A 13 31.45 61.97 -2.76
N GLN A 14 30.18 61.60 -2.93
CA GLN A 14 29.81 60.36 -3.61
C GLN A 14 30.14 60.52 -5.09
N ALA A 15 31.32 60.05 -5.48
CA ALA A 15 31.67 59.89 -6.89
C ALA A 15 30.63 58.96 -7.54
N ALA A 16 29.95 59.47 -8.56
CA ALA A 16 29.00 58.69 -9.34
C ALA A 16 29.72 57.45 -9.90
N PRO A 17 29.20 56.23 -9.68
CA PRO A 17 29.83 55.03 -10.18
C PRO A 17 29.89 55.07 -11.72
N PRO A 18 31.00 54.65 -12.33
CA PRO A 18 31.13 54.64 -13.79
C PRO A 18 30.03 53.76 -14.39
N ALA A 19 29.37 54.25 -15.45
CA ALA A 19 28.17 53.65 -16.05
C ALA A 19 28.32 52.15 -16.45
N GLY A 20 29.56 51.66 -16.60
CA GLY A 20 29.85 50.24 -16.82
C GLY A 20 29.61 49.32 -15.61
N GLN A 21 29.75 49.82 -14.38
CA GLN A 21 29.57 49.01 -13.15
C GLN A 21 28.10 48.73 -12.83
N VAL A 22 27.18 49.60 -13.27
CA VAL A 22 25.73 49.43 -13.04
C VAL A 22 25.19 48.27 -13.87
N ARG A 23 25.65 48.11 -15.12
CA ARG A 23 25.22 47.01 -16.01
C ARG A 23 25.69 45.65 -15.53
N PHE A 24 26.91 45.56 -15.01
CA PHE A 24 27.47 44.30 -14.51
C PHE A 24 26.75 43.79 -13.25
N ARG A 25 26.37 44.71 -12.34
CA ARG A 25 25.60 44.37 -11.13
C ARG A 25 24.17 43.93 -11.44
N ALA A 26 23.52 44.54 -12.43
CA ALA A 26 22.18 44.14 -12.86
C ALA A 26 22.16 42.73 -13.48
N CYS A 27 23.15 42.39 -14.32
CA CYS A 27 23.28 41.04 -14.88
C CYS A 27 23.57 39.99 -13.80
N ALA A 28 24.45 40.27 -12.83
CA ALA A 28 24.76 39.34 -11.76
C ALA A 28 23.56 39.08 -10.84
N LEU A 29 22.77 40.11 -10.53
CA LEU A 29 21.53 39.95 -9.75
C LEU A 29 20.47 39.16 -10.52
N ALA A 30 20.32 39.40 -11.83
CA ALA A 30 19.39 38.64 -12.67
C ALA A 30 19.80 37.16 -12.78
N LEU A 31 21.10 36.86 -12.89
CA LEU A 31 21.63 35.49 -12.85
C LEU A 31 21.42 34.82 -11.48
N ALA A 32 21.64 35.53 -10.39
CA ALA A 32 21.38 35.00 -9.04
C ALA A 32 19.89 34.73 -8.80
N LEU A 33 19.01 35.63 -9.25
CA LEU A 33 17.55 35.46 -9.16
C LEU A 33 17.04 34.34 -10.07
N ALA A 34 17.66 34.12 -11.24
CA ALA A 34 17.36 33.00 -12.13
C ALA A 34 17.90 31.65 -11.63
N ALA A 35 18.94 31.66 -10.78
CA ALA A 35 19.48 30.45 -10.15
C ALA A 35 18.67 29.99 -8.93
N LEU A 36 17.95 30.90 -8.26
CA LEU A 36 17.07 30.56 -7.13
C LEU A 36 15.96 29.53 -7.45
N PRO A 37 15.20 29.61 -8.55
CA PRO A 37 14.20 28.60 -8.87
C PRO A 37 14.81 27.24 -9.23
N LEU A 38 16.00 27.22 -9.85
CA LEU A 38 16.72 25.98 -10.15
C LEU A 38 17.22 25.29 -8.87
N ALA A 39 17.67 26.06 -7.87
CA ALA A 39 18.04 25.55 -6.56
C ALA A 39 16.80 25.17 -5.71
N SER A 40 15.68 25.88 -5.88
CA SER A 40 14.43 25.61 -5.16
C SER A 40 13.78 24.29 -5.58
N CYS A 41 13.93 23.88 -6.85
CA CYS A 41 13.46 22.56 -7.31
C CYS A 41 14.38 21.42 -6.86
N ALA A 42 15.68 21.67 -6.67
CA ALA A 42 16.62 20.66 -6.18
C ALA A 42 16.53 20.46 -4.65
N LEU A 43 16.10 21.46 -3.88
CA LEU A 43 15.94 21.35 -2.42
C LEU A 43 14.65 20.64 -1.99
N ALA A 44 13.62 20.64 -2.83
CA ALA A 44 12.44 19.82 -2.62
C ALA A 44 12.75 18.39 -3.09
N GLY A 45 13.44 17.62 -2.25
CA GLY A 45 13.78 16.23 -2.57
C GLY A 45 12.58 15.48 -3.15
N HIS A 46 12.81 14.70 -4.20
CA HIS A 46 11.76 13.95 -4.92
C HIS A 46 10.97 13.02 -3.99
N ASP A 47 11.59 12.63 -2.88
CA ASP A 47 11.00 11.77 -1.87
C ASP A 47 10.64 12.52 -0.59
N LEU A 48 9.70 11.95 0.14
CA LEU A 48 9.29 12.35 1.48
C LEU A 48 9.44 11.14 2.39
N ALA A 49 10.02 11.36 3.58
CA ALA A 49 10.03 10.35 4.62
C ALA A 49 8.61 10.20 5.19
N VAL A 50 8.02 9.02 5.03
CA VAL A 50 6.66 8.68 5.47
C VAL A 50 6.74 7.59 6.54
N GLU A 51 6.03 7.80 7.64
CA GLU A 51 5.85 6.80 8.69
C GLU A 51 4.86 5.72 8.22
N ILE A 52 5.34 4.50 8.01
CA ILE A 52 4.53 3.34 7.70
C ILE A 52 4.13 2.66 9.01
N ARG A 53 2.82 2.58 9.27
CA ARG A 53 2.29 1.90 10.47
C ARG A 53 1.85 0.49 10.10
N VAL A 54 2.63 -0.49 10.54
CA VAL A 54 2.38 -1.91 10.30
C VAL A 54 1.32 -2.39 11.29
N PRO A 55 0.25 -3.07 10.83
CA PRO A 55 -0.82 -3.51 11.71
C PRO A 55 -0.35 -4.63 12.65
N ALA A 56 -1.12 -4.86 13.71
CA ALA A 56 -1.04 -6.11 14.44
C ALA A 56 -1.44 -7.27 13.50
N LEU A 57 -0.94 -8.48 13.80
CA LEU A 57 -1.37 -9.67 13.05
C LEU A 57 -2.83 -9.99 13.39
N PRO A 58 -3.65 -10.39 12.39
CA PRO A 58 -4.94 -11.01 12.66
C PRO A 58 -4.76 -12.21 13.58
N SER A 59 -5.74 -12.48 14.45
CA SER A 59 -5.66 -13.59 15.43
C SER A 59 -5.40 -14.95 14.78
N MET A 60 -5.94 -15.19 13.59
CA MET A 60 -5.71 -16.43 12.85
C MET A 60 -4.30 -16.56 12.26
N TRP A 61 -3.53 -15.47 12.21
CA TRP A 61 -2.12 -15.42 11.81
C TRP A 61 -1.21 -15.16 13.02
N ASP A 62 -1.66 -15.46 14.24
CA ASP A 62 -0.88 -15.26 15.47
C ASP A 62 0.46 -16.01 15.51
N ARG A 63 0.57 -17.10 14.76
CA ARG A 63 1.81 -17.88 14.57
C ARG A 63 2.80 -17.23 13.60
N ALA A 64 2.41 -16.21 12.85
CA ALA A 64 3.35 -15.45 12.03
C ALA A 64 4.20 -14.54 12.92
N GLU A 65 5.51 -14.46 12.65
CA GLU A 65 6.40 -13.61 13.45
C GLU A 65 6.61 -12.22 12.84
N PHE A 66 6.48 -12.14 11.51
CA PHE A 66 6.82 -10.94 10.75
C PHE A 66 5.82 -10.67 9.62
N TRP A 67 5.74 -9.40 9.29
CA TRP A 67 5.22 -8.90 8.03
C TRP A 67 6.36 -8.78 7.01
N GLU A 68 6.12 -9.22 5.77
CA GLU A 68 6.96 -8.88 4.63
C GLU A 68 6.38 -7.65 3.94
N LEU A 69 7.06 -6.51 4.08
CA LEU A 69 6.69 -5.22 3.50
C LEU A 69 7.36 -5.04 2.14
N ARG A 70 6.62 -4.50 1.17
CA ARG A 70 7.12 -4.14 -0.17
C ARG A 70 6.51 -2.82 -0.63
N VAL A 71 7.26 -2.09 -1.45
CA VAL A 71 6.77 -0.90 -2.14
C VAL A 71 6.81 -1.17 -3.65
N GLU A 72 5.72 -0.88 -4.35
CA GLU A 72 5.66 -0.90 -5.80
C GLU A 72 5.42 0.51 -6.34
N GLN A 73 6.19 0.89 -7.34
CA GLN A 73 6.12 2.19 -8.01
C GLN A 73 6.45 2.01 -9.49
N GLY A 74 5.56 2.44 -10.39
CA GLY A 74 5.78 2.35 -11.84
C GLY A 74 6.04 0.90 -12.31
N GLY A 75 5.38 -0.07 -11.67
CA GLY A 75 5.57 -1.51 -11.92
C GLY A 75 6.89 -2.11 -11.40
N ILE A 76 7.72 -1.33 -10.69
CA ILE A 76 8.95 -1.82 -10.06
C ILE A 76 8.67 -2.08 -8.58
N CYS A 77 9.00 -3.28 -8.12
CA CYS A 77 8.84 -3.68 -6.72
C CYS A 77 10.17 -3.61 -5.96
N SER A 78 10.16 -3.07 -4.75
CA SER A 78 11.31 -3.01 -3.87
C SER A 78 11.73 -4.40 -3.37
N ALA A 79 12.94 -4.48 -2.83
CA ALA A 79 13.33 -5.61 -1.99
C ALA A 79 12.36 -5.72 -0.78
N PRO A 80 12.10 -6.94 -0.28
CA PRO A 80 11.27 -7.14 0.90
C PRO A 80 11.94 -6.57 2.15
N ILE A 81 11.15 -5.97 3.02
CA ILE A 81 11.56 -5.48 4.35
C ILE A 81 10.77 -6.26 5.39
N LEU A 82 11.43 -6.86 6.37
CA LEU A 82 10.74 -7.53 7.46
C LEU A 82 10.39 -6.53 8.55
N ALA A 83 9.14 -6.58 9.01
CA ALA A 83 8.62 -5.73 10.07
C ALA A 83 7.90 -6.56 11.13
N ARG A 84 8.02 -6.15 12.39
CA ARG A 84 7.26 -6.78 13.48
C ARG A 84 5.80 -6.30 13.48
N PRO A 85 4.86 -7.11 13.98
CA PRO A 85 3.48 -6.68 14.15
C PRO A 85 3.38 -5.43 15.03
N GLY A 86 2.63 -4.41 14.58
CA GLY A 86 2.48 -3.14 15.30
C GLY A 86 3.67 -2.19 15.21
N GLU A 87 4.74 -2.55 14.49
CA GLU A 87 5.90 -1.69 14.30
C GLU A 87 5.59 -0.46 13.43
N SER A 88 6.35 0.61 13.63
CA SER A 88 6.37 1.75 12.71
C SER A 88 7.74 1.87 12.06
N LEU A 89 7.74 1.96 10.73
CA LEU A 89 8.94 2.06 9.90
C LEU A 89 8.93 3.40 9.15
N PHE A 90 10.09 3.87 8.71
CA PHE A 90 10.18 5.07 7.88
C PHE A 90 10.67 4.69 6.48
N LEU A 91 9.85 4.99 5.47
CA LEU A 91 10.19 4.80 4.07
C LEU A 91 10.24 6.14 3.34
N SER A 92 11.18 6.27 2.41
CA SER A 92 11.19 7.37 1.44
C SER A 92 10.19 7.04 0.33
N LEU A 93 9.12 7.82 0.22
CA LEU A 93 8.09 7.68 -0.80
C LEU A 93 8.07 8.91 -1.73
N PRO A 94 7.75 8.74 -3.01
CA PRO A 94 7.79 9.82 -3.99
C PRO A 94 6.73 10.90 -3.71
N ARG A 95 7.08 12.18 -3.78
CA ARG A 95 6.12 13.28 -3.56
C ARG A 95 5.11 13.44 -4.70
N SER A 96 5.54 13.15 -5.93
CA SER A 96 4.81 13.49 -7.15
C SER A 96 4.21 12.30 -7.88
N SER A 97 4.42 11.07 -7.39
CA SER A 97 3.88 9.86 -8.01
C SER A 97 3.20 8.95 -7.00
N THR A 98 2.36 8.07 -7.51
CA THR A 98 1.71 7.04 -6.70
C THR A 98 2.72 5.97 -6.30
N ALA A 99 2.60 5.46 -5.09
CA ALA A 99 3.29 4.24 -4.65
C ALA A 99 2.30 3.33 -3.92
N TYR A 100 2.46 2.02 -4.10
CA TYR A 100 1.64 1.00 -3.46
C TYR A 100 2.47 0.30 -2.41
N VAL A 101 2.09 0.45 -1.15
CA VAL A 101 2.78 -0.17 -0.03
C VAL A 101 1.98 -1.40 0.40
N TYR A 102 2.61 -2.56 0.42
CA TYR A 102 2.00 -3.83 0.80
C TYR A 102 2.71 -4.42 2.00
N CYS A 103 1.98 -5.07 2.89
CA CYS A 103 2.53 -6.03 3.84
C CYS A 103 1.75 -7.34 3.80
N VAL A 104 2.45 -8.47 3.77
CA VAL A 104 1.87 -9.82 3.84
C VAL A 104 2.39 -10.54 5.08
N ALA A 105 1.51 -11.24 5.79
CA ALA A 105 1.91 -12.05 6.94
C ALA A 105 2.58 -13.32 6.42
N LEU A 106 3.68 -13.73 7.07
CA LEU A 106 4.43 -14.93 6.71
C LEU A 106 4.28 -16.01 7.78
N LEU A 107 3.80 -17.19 7.37
CA LEU A 107 3.77 -18.39 8.21
C LEU A 107 4.49 -19.52 7.48
N GLY A 108 5.80 -19.65 7.71
CA GLY A 108 6.66 -20.49 6.89
C GLY A 108 6.63 -20.03 5.43
N ALA A 109 6.20 -20.92 4.53
CA ALA A 109 6.03 -20.59 3.11
C ALA A 109 4.64 -20.02 2.76
N ALA A 110 3.68 -20.06 3.69
CA ALA A 110 2.35 -19.50 3.49
C ALA A 110 2.39 -17.96 3.57
N LYS A 111 1.59 -17.31 2.72
CA LYS A 111 1.44 -15.86 2.68
C LYS A 111 -0.03 -15.47 2.75
N SER A 112 -0.34 -14.48 3.57
CA SER A 112 -1.66 -13.85 3.53
C SER A 112 -1.86 -13.07 2.23
N LEU A 113 -3.10 -12.73 1.92
CA LEU A 113 -3.40 -11.62 1.01
C LEU A 113 -2.88 -10.31 1.65
N PRO A 114 -2.49 -9.32 0.82
CA PRO A 114 -1.81 -8.15 1.31
C PRO A 114 -2.74 -7.24 2.10
N PHE A 115 -2.21 -6.75 3.22
CA PHE A 115 -2.57 -5.46 3.78
C PHE A 115 -1.76 -4.40 3.05
N GLY A 116 -2.18 -3.15 3.13
CA GLY A 116 -1.45 -2.10 2.42
C GLY A 116 -2.09 -0.74 2.46
N ALA A 117 -1.55 0.13 1.62
CA ALA A 117 -2.06 1.48 1.38
C ALA A 117 -1.57 2.02 0.04
N VAL A 118 -2.32 2.98 -0.48
CA VAL A 118 -1.98 3.78 -1.67
C VAL A 118 -1.47 5.13 -1.22
N TRP A 119 -0.20 5.43 -1.51
CA TRP A 119 0.39 6.74 -1.31
C TRP A 119 0.20 7.62 -2.57
N PRO A 120 -0.17 8.91 -2.44
CA PRO A 120 -0.44 9.65 -1.19
C PRO A 120 -1.89 9.57 -0.70
N GLN A 121 -2.77 8.86 -1.39
CA GLN A 121 -4.22 8.89 -1.15
C GLN A 121 -4.66 8.48 0.27
N HIS A 122 -3.88 7.66 0.97
CA HIS A 122 -4.11 7.26 2.36
C HIS A 122 -3.22 7.98 3.38
N GLY A 123 -2.39 8.93 2.94
CA GLY A 123 -1.55 9.71 3.84
C GLY A 123 -2.42 10.53 4.79
N ILE A 124 -2.17 10.39 6.09
CA ILE A 124 -2.81 11.20 7.15
C ILE A 124 -1.74 11.98 7.89
N PRO A 125 -2.06 13.11 8.54
CA PRO A 125 -1.11 13.79 9.41
C PRO A 125 -0.50 12.83 10.44
N SER A 126 0.84 12.77 10.50
CA SER A 126 1.52 11.96 11.52
C SER A 126 1.38 12.63 12.89
N ALA A 127 1.29 11.81 13.94
CA ALA A 127 1.40 12.28 15.32
C ALA A 127 2.84 12.66 15.69
N SER A 128 3.83 12.18 14.92
CA SER A 128 5.21 12.59 15.04
C SER A 128 5.40 13.97 14.41
N GLU A 129 5.70 14.97 15.24
CA GLU A 129 5.96 16.36 14.83
C GLU A 129 7.06 16.48 13.75
N ARG A 130 7.86 15.43 13.54
CA ARG A 130 9.04 15.45 12.65
C ARG A 130 8.76 15.15 11.18
N LEU A 131 7.64 14.51 10.84
CA LEU A 131 7.51 13.83 9.52
C LEU A 131 6.27 14.22 8.72
N GLY A 132 5.32 14.92 9.34
CA GLY A 132 4.16 15.48 8.68
C GLY A 132 3.09 14.46 8.25
N LEU A 133 3.45 13.24 7.84
CA LEU A 133 2.51 12.24 7.32
C LEU A 133 2.81 10.80 7.75
N ALA A 134 1.75 10.06 8.05
CA ALA A 134 1.74 8.63 8.36
C ALA A 134 0.84 7.87 7.37
N LEU A 135 1.17 6.61 7.14
CA LEU A 135 0.47 5.72 6.21
C LEU A 135 0.09 4.42 6.95
N PRO A 136 -1.16 4.33 7.44
CA PRO A 136 -1.65 3.10 8.08
C PRO A 136 -1.91 2.02 7.03
N LEU A 137 -1.33 0.83 7.22
CA LEU A 137 -1.61 -0.31 6.36
C LEU A 137 -2.83 -1.07 6.87
N THR A 138 -3.81 -1.30 6.00
CA THR A 138 -5.08 -1.93 6.34
C THR A 138 -5.42 -3.00 5.30
N ALA A 139 -6.36 -3.90 5.63
CA ALA A 139 -6.84 -4.90 4.69
C ALA A 139 -7.47 -4.22 3.46
N ALA A 140 -8.37 -3.27 3.66
CA ALA A 140 -9.00 -2.49 2.59
C ALA A 140 -7.97 -1.69 1.77
N GLY A 141 -6.96 -1.14 2.42
CA GLY A 141 -5.84 -0.46 1.75
C GLY A 141 -4.98 -1.40 0.93
N GLY A 142 -4.81 -2.67 1.33
CA GLY A 142 -4.10 -3.70 0.56
C GLY A 142 -4.85 -4.13 -0.70
N PHE A 143 -6.17 -4.26 -0.59
CA PHE A 143 -7.06 -4.44 -1.75
C PHE A 143 -6.99 -3.24 -2.70
N ALA A 144 -7.09 -2.01 -2.18
CA ALA A 144 -6.96 -0.78 -2.96
C ALA A 144 -5.59 -0.66 -3.66
N ALA A 145 -4.51 -0.98 -2.95
CA ALA A 145 -3.15 -0.97 -3.48
C ALA A 145 -2.98 -1.97 -4.62
N SER A 146 -3.49 -3.19 -4.44
CA SER A 146 -3.43 -4.24 -5.46
C SER A 146 -4.23 -3.88 -6.72
N PHE A 147 -5.39 -3.23 -6.53
CA PHE A 147 -6.19 -2.73 -7.64
C PHE A 147 -5.52 -1.55 -8.35
N GLY A 148 -4.98 -0.59 -7.61
CA GLY A 148 -4.24 0.55 -8.18
C GLY A 148 -3.04 0.11 -9.00
N ALA A 149 -2.22 -0.82 -8.49
CA ALA A 149 -1.10 -1.39 -9.23
C ALA A 149 -1.53 -2.18 -10.47
N LEU A 150 -2.71 -2.82 -10.43
CA LEU A 150 -3.28 -3.46 -11.61
C LEU A 150 -3.68 -2.42 -12.68
N LEU A 151 -4.31 -1.31 -12.28
CA LEU A 151 -4.63 -0.20 -13.19
C LEU A 151 -3.38 0.42 -13.81
N GLU A 152 -2.35 0.70 -12.99
CA GLU A 152 -1.10 1.30 -13.46
C GLU A 152 -0.40 0.39 -14.48
N ARG A 153 -0.32 -0.92 -14.22
CA ARG A 153 0.21 -1.90 -15.18
C ARG A 153 -0.62 -1.98 -16.47
N GLY A 154 -1.91 -1.66 -16.40
CA GLY A 154 -2.80 -1.50 -17.56
C GLY A 154 -2.68 -0.15 -18.28
N GLY A 155 -1.76 0.74 -17.86
CA GLY A 155 -1.56 2.06 -18.46
C GLY A 155 -2.59 3.11 -18.01
N ILE A 156 -3.37 2.83 -16.97
CA ILE A 156 -4.34 3.76 -16.41
C ILE A 156 -3.68 4.51 -15.26
N ASP A 157 -3.61 5.83 -15.37
CA ASP A 157 -3.05 6.68 -14.32
C ASP A 157 -3.89 6.56 -13.03
N ALA A 158 -3.27 6.00 -12.00
CA ALA A 158 -3.87 5.84 -10.69
C ALA A 158 -4.10 7.18 -9.97
N ALA A 159 -3.50 8.29 -10.40
CA ALA A 159 -3.86 9.61 -9.90
C ALA A 159 -5.28 10.02 -10.34
N GLY A 160 -5.74 9.54 -11.49
CA GLY A 160 -7.10 9.76 -12.01
C GLY A 160 -8.18 8.91 -11.33
N PHE A 161 -7.79 7.86 -10.59
CA PHE A 161 -8.72 6.96 -9.92
C PHE A 161 -8.45 6.93 -8.40
N ASN A 162 -9.48 7.25 -7.61
CA ASN A 162 -9.36 7.23 -6.16
C ASN A 162 -9.42 5.79 -5.61
N ALA A 163 -8.31 5.07 -5.73
CA ALA A 163 -8.14 3.70 -5.24
C ALA A 163 -8.42 3.58 -3.73
N ALA A 164 -8.07 4.59 -2.95
CA ALA A 164 -8.36 4.62 -1.51
C ALA A 164 -9.87 4.59 -1.22
N ARG A 165 -10.65 5.41 -1.93
CA ARG A 165 -12.10 5.38 -1.83
C ARG A 165 -12.67 4.06 -2.33
N PHE A 166 -12.14 3.52 -3.43
CA PHE A 166 -12.58 2.24 -3.97
C PHE A 166 -12.42 1.09 -2.96
N GLY A 167 -11.29 1.00 -2.26
CA GLY A 167 -11.09 0.00 -1.21
C GLY A 167 -12.11 0.09 -0.09
N ARG A 168 -12.43 1.30 0.38
CA ARG A 168 -13.46 1.52 1.41
C ARG A 168 -14.88 1.18 0.91
N GLU A 169 -15.20 1.52 -0.33
CA GLU A 169 -16.48 1.17 -0.93
C GLU A 169 -16.63 -0.34 -1.10
N ALA A 170 -15.56 -1.06 -1.45
CA ALA A 170 -15.57 -2.52 -1.50
C ALA A 170 -15.81 -3.10 -0.10
N GLU A 171 -15.02 -2.71 0.90
CA GLU A 171 -15.20 -3.15 2.30
C GLU A 171 -16.60 -2.88 2.84
N ALA A 172 -17.24 -1.76 2.45
CA ALA A 172 -18.58 -1.41 2.90
C ALA A 172 -19.71 -2.19 2.19
N ARG A 173 -19.44 -2.82 1.04
CA ARG A 173 -20.47 -3.41 0.16
C ARG A 173 -20.40 -4.92 0.02
N VAL A 174 -19.22 -5.50 0.26
CA VAL A 174 -19.00 -6.94 0.13
C VAL A 174 -18.37 -7.50 1.39
N VAL A 175 -18.71 -8.74 1.72
CA VAL A 175 -18.19 -9.39 2.94
C VAL A 175 -16.68 -9.59 2.86
N ASP A 176 -16.18 -9.97 1.69
CA ASP A 176 -14.75 -10.11 1.42
C ASP A 176 -14.39 -9.51 0.05
N PRO A 177 -13.77 -8.31 0.00
CA PRO A 177 -13.33 -7.65 -1.23
C PRO A 177 -12.46 -8.53 -2.13
N TRP A 178 -11.67 -9.45 -1.56
CA TRP A 178 -10.80 -10.31 -2.36
C TRP A 178 -11.55 -11.33 -3.21
N THR A 179 -12.85 -11.55 -2.98
CA THR A 179 -13.69 -12.40 -3.83
C THR A 179 -14.03 -11.75 -5.18
N LEU A 180 -13.90 -10.43 -5.29
CA LEU A 180 -14.18 -9.68 -6.51
C LEU A 180 -13.14 -9.98 -7.60
N ASP A 181 -13.59 -10.02 -8.86
CA ASP A 181 -12.69 -10.09 -10.02
C ASP A 181 -12.06 -8.72 -10.30
N LEU A 182 -10.85 -8.53 -9.78
CA LEU A 182 -10.08 -7.30 -9.98
C LEU A 182 -9.82 -6.99 -11.46
N SER A 183 -9.66 -8.00 -12.31
CA SER A 183 -9.40 -7.80 -13.75
C SER A 183 -10.66 -7.30 -14.47
N ALA A 184 -11.83 -7.86 -14.14
CA ALA A 184 -13.10 -7.38 -14.65
C ALA A 184 -13.40 -5.94 -14.18
N LEU A 185 -13.14 -5.65 -12.90
CA LEU A 185 -13.29 -4.30 -12.35
C LEU A 185 -12.32 -3.30 -12.99
N ALA A 186 -11.06 -3.69 -13.19
CA ALA A 186 -10.06 -2.85 -13.85
C ALA A 186 -10.48 -2.54 -15.30
N SER A 187 -10.98 -3.56 -16.00
CA SER A 187 -11.54 -3.40 -17.35
C SER A 187 -12.76 -2.49 -17.39
N ALA A 188 -13.63 -2.53 -16.37
CA ALA A 188 -14.78 -1.64 -16.27
C ALA A 188 -14.35 -0.18 -16.01
N VAL A 189 -13.32 0.04 -15.18
CA VAL A 189 -12.72 1.37 -14.95
C VAL A 189 -12.09 1.89 -16.24
N ALA A 190 -11.31 1.06 -16.93
CA ALA A 190 -10.67 1.40 -18.21
C ALA A 190 -11.67 1.88 -19.27
N ARG A 191 -12.87 1.28 -19.29
CA ARG A 191 -13.95 1.63 -20.22
C ARG A 191 -14.86 2.76 -19.72
N GLY A 192 -14.62 3.33 -18.54
CA GLY A 192 -15.49 4.33 -17.93
C GLY A 192 -16.89 3.79 -17.57
N SER A 193 -17.06 2.47 -17.49
CA SER A 193 -18.34 1.81 -17.20
C SER A 193 -18.46 1.33 -15.75
N PHE A 194 -17.41 1.51 -14.94
CA PHE A 194 -17.43 1.14 -13.53
C PHE A 194 -18.47 1.96 -12.76
N ARG A 195 -19.20 1.27 -11.89
CA ARG A 195 -20.15 1.89 -10.96
C ARG A 195 -19.99 1.23 -9.60
N ALA A 196 -20.12 1.99 -8.52
CA ALA A 196 -19.96 1.45 -7.17
C ALA A 196 -20.98 0.34 -6.84
N ASP A 197 -22.16 0.36 -7.49
CA ASP A 197 -23.15 -0.71 -7.36
C ASP A 197 -22.75 -2.00 -8.09
N SER A 198 -21.66 -2.03 -8.86
CA SER A 198 -21.08 -3.29 -9.36
C SER A 198 -20.26 -4.03 -8.30
N LEU A 199 -19.96 -3.39 -7.16
CA LEU A 199 -19.37 -4.04 -5.99
C LEU A 199 -20.49 -4.74 -5.23
N ARG A 200 -20.72 -6.01 -5.57
CA ARG A 200 -21.67 -6.88 -4.90
C ARG A 200 -20.99 -8.21 -4.67
N ASP A 201 -21.37 -8.89 -3.59
CA ASP A 201 -20.99 -10.27 -3.41
C ASP A 201 -21.49 -11.05 -4.63
N SER A 202 -20.60 -11.87 -5.19
CA SER A 202 -21.04 -12.92 -6.10
C SER A 202 -22.03 -13.79 -5.33
N PRO A 203 -23.20 -14.14 -5.89
CA PRO A 203 -24.19 -14.93 -5.18
C PRO A 203 -23.53 -16.15 -4.54
N GLU A 204 -23.65 -16.25 -3.21
CA GLU A 204 -23.11 -17.35 -2.39
C GLU A 204 -23.66 -18.68 -2.92
N ALA A 205 -22.80 -19.56 -3.43
CA ALA A 205 -22.00 -20.54 -2.70
C ALA A 205 -22.77 -21.85 -2.43
N SER A 206 -22.45 -22.87 -3.22
CA SER A 206 -22.74 -24.25 -2.84
C SER A 206 -21.97 -24.56 -1.55
N LEU A 207 -22.69 -24.98 -0.52
CA LEU A 207 -22.08 -25.55 0.67
C LEU A 207 -21.62 -26.97 0.32
N GLU A 208 -20.32 -27.19 0.31
CA GLU A 208 -19.76 -28.50 0.00
C GLU A 208 -19.15 -29.13 1.24
N GLN A 209 -19.30 -30.44 1.35
CA GLN A 209 -18.60 -31.25 2.34
C GLN A 209 -17.37 -31.86 1.69
N LEU A 210 -16.20 -31.36 2.06
CA LEU A 210 -14.91 -31.83 1.56
C LEU A 210 -14.37 -32.92 2.49
N GLN A 211 -13.78 -33.96 1.91
CA GLN A 211 -13.04 -34.96 2.67
C GLN A 211 -11.55 -34.68 2.56
N LEU A 212 -10.94 -34.23 3.65
CA LEU A 212 -9.50 -33.94 3.72
C LEU A 212 -8.71 -35.18 4.19
N PRO A 213 -7.39 -35.22 3.95
CA PRO A 213 -6.51 -36.23 4.53
C PRO A 213 -6.66 -36.31 6.06
N LEU A 214 -6.73 -37.54 6.60
CA LEU A 214 -6.97 -37.77 8.03
C LEU A 214 -5.89 -37.17 8.94
N GLU A 215 -4.68 -36.94 8.43
CA GLU A 215 -3.60 -36.23 9.16
C GLU A 215 -3.92 -34.77 9.48
N LEU A 216 -4.93 -34.19 8.83
CA LEU A 216 -5.44 -32.84 9.09
C LEU A 216 -6.70 -32.85 9.97
N ALA A 217 -7.17 -34.01 10.41
CA ALA A 217 -8.36 -34.11 11.25
C ALA A 217 -8.15 -33.38 12.59
N GLY A 218 -9.11 -32.55 12.99
CA GLY A 218 -9.03 -31.73 14.20
C GLY A 218 -8.18 -30.46 14.06
N GLU A 219 -7.56 -30.22 12.91
CA GLU A 219 -6.75 -29.02 12.68
C GLU A 219 -7.60 -27.79 12.33
N THR A 220 -7.01 -26.61 12.49
CA THR A 220 -7.59 -25.34 12.05
C THR A 220 -6.87 -24.80 10.81
N LEU A 221 -7.64 -24.56 9.76
CA LEU A 221 -7.21 -23.96 8.51
C LEU A 221 -7.27 -22.44 8.61
N VAL A 222 -6.12 -21.80 8.37
CA VAL A 222 -5.95 -20.35 8.40
C VAL A 222 -6.15 -19.78 6.99
N PRO A 223 -7.08 -18.84 6.76
CA PRO A 223 -7.29 -18.31 5.43
C PRO A 223 -6.21 -17.33 5.01
N SER A 224 -5.98 -17.25 3.70
CA SER A 224 -5.17 -16.20 3.09
C SER A 224 -5.82 -14.83 3.19
N SER A 225 -7.15 -14.73 3.00
CA SER A 225 -7.88 -13.47 3.05
C SER A 225 -8.07 -12.99 4.49
N PRO A 226 -7.82 -11.70 4.80
CA PRO A 226 -8.03 -11.16 6.15
C PRO A 226 -9.50 -11.02 6.56
N TRP A 227 -10.45 -11.17 5.62
CA TRP A 227 -11.89 -11.16 5.91
C TRP A 227 -12.50 -12.57 6.01
N ALA A 228 -11.77 -13.60 5.59
CA ALA A 228 -12.25 -14.97 5.66
C ALA A 228 -12.10 -15.53 7.08
N GLN A 229 -13.01 -16.43 7.46
CA GLN A 229 -12.98 -17.09 8.76
C GLN A 229 -12.07 -18.32 8.72
N ALA A 230 -11.38 -18.57 9.83
CA ALA A 230 -10.69 -19.83 10.04
C ALA A 230 -11.69 -20.99 10.05
N LEU A 231 -11.26 -22.14 9.55
CA LEU A 231 -12.11 -23.31 9.40
C LEU A 231 -11.54 -24.47 10.22
N SER A 232 -12.41 -25.20 10.92
CA SER A 232 -12.00 -26.38 11.67
C SER A 232 -12.30 -27.64 10.88
N VAL A 233 -11.33 -28.53 10.77
CA VAL A 233 -11.54 -29.88 10.20
C VAL A 233 -12.11 -30.77 11.29
N ALA A 234 -13.20 -31.46 10.98
CA ALA A 234 -13.81 -32.40 11.90
C ALA A 234 -12.87 -33.59 12.20
N PRO A 235 -13.09 -34.33 13.30
CA PRO A 235 -12.26 -35.49 13.66
C PRO A 235 -12.27 -36.63 12.63
N ASP A 236 -13.29 -36.69 11.77
CA ASP A 236 -13.39 -37.64 10.66
C ASP A 236 -12.72 -37.13 9.36
N GLY A 237 -12.06 -35.97 9.41
CA GLY A 237 -11.44 -35.32 8.25
C GLY A 237 -12.42 -34.53 7.37
N SER A 238 -13.70 -34.44 7.74
CA SER A 238 -14.67 -33.68 6.97
C SER A 238 -14.55 -32.16 7.23
N LEU A 239 -14.82 -31.37 6.21
CA LEU A 239 -14.83 -29.91 6.27
C LEU A 239 -16.02 -29.37 5.48
N ALA A 240 -16.88 -28.58 6.13
CA ALA A 240 -17.93 -27.82 5.45
C ALA A 240 -17.37 -26.48 4.99
N LEU A 241 -17.51 -26.16 3.69
CA LEU A 241 -17.00 -24.93 3.12
C LEU A 241 -17.99 -24.32 2.12
N ALA A 242 -18.25 -23.02 2.28
CA ALA A 242 -18.93 -22.21 1.27
C ALA A 242 -17.95 -21.87 0.13
N LEU A 243 -18.27 -22.29 -1.09
CA LEU A 243 -17.43 -22.05 -2.26
C LEU A 243 -17.79 -20.76 -2.98
N CYS A 244 -16.79 -20.02 -3.44
CA CYS A 244 -16.99 -18.83 -4.28
C CYS A 244 -16.27 -18.98 -5.62
N TYR A 245 -16.73 -18.24 -6.65
CA TYR A 245 -16.14 -18.26 -7.99
C TYR A 245 -14.64 -17.99 -8.01
N ARG A 246 -14.16 -17.11 -7.13
CA ARG A 246 -12.72 -16.91 -6.94
C ARG A 246 -12.22 -17.92 -5.90
N PRO A 247 -11.29 -18.82 -6.24
CA PRO A 247 -10.78 -19.78 -5.27
C PRO A 247 -10.13 -19.09 -4.07
N ARG A 248 -10.48 -19.53 -2.87
CA ARG A 248 -9.85 -19.13 -1.61
C ARG A 248 -8.72 -20.10 -1.28
N ALA A 249 -7.68 -19.59 -0.64
CA ALA A 249 -6.58 -20.40 -0.12
C ALA A 249 -6.65 -20.44 1.41
N TYR A 250 -6.42 -21.61 1.96
CA TYR A 250 -6.31 -21.87 3.39
C TYR A 250 -5.04 -22.68 3.67
N PHE A 251 -4.42 -22.43 4.81
CA PHE A 251 -3.13 -23.01 5.17
C PHE A 251 -3.22 -23.78 6.48
N VAL A 252 -2.57 -24.95 6.53
CA VAL A 252 -2.52 -25.79 7.73
C VAL A 252 -1.29 -26.72 7.66
N ARG A 253 -0.45 -26.76 8.69
CA ARG A 253 0.71 -27.67 8.81
C ARG A 253 1.51 -27.88 7.50
N GLY A 254 1.85 -26.78 6.82
CA GLY A 254 2.60 -26.86 5.56
C GLY A 254 1.81 -27.38 4.36
N HIS A 255 0.48 -27.35 4.42
CA HIS A 255 -0.43 -27.61 3.31
C HIS A 255 -1.20 -26.35 2.93
N GLU A 256 -1.54 -26.25 1.65
CA GLU A 256 -2.43 -25.24 1.09
C GLU A 256 -3.65 -25.94 0.49
N LEU A 257 -4.83 -25.68 1.06
CA LEU A 257 -6.12 -26.00 0.48
C LEU A 257 -6.56 -24.82 -0.38
N ARG A 258 -6.79 -25.06 -1.67
CA ARG A 258 -7.49 -24.12 -2.56
C ARG A 258 -8.86 -24.65 -2.88
N ALA A 259 -9.89 -23.84 -2.73
CA ALA A 259 -11.27 -24.25 -3.00
C ALA A 259 -12.10 -23.09 -3.55
N GLY A 260 -12.94 -23.37 -4.55
CA GLY A 260 -13.81 -22.41 -5.20
C GLY A 260 -14.75 -23.09 -6.21
N LEU A 261 -15.32 -22.32 -7.13
CA LEU A 261 -16.10 -22.83 -8.26
C LEU A 261 -15.30 -22.70 -9.56
N SER A 262 -15.51 -23.63 -10.49
CA SER A 262 -15.01 -23.52 -11.87
C SER A 262 -15.73 -22.38 -12.61
N PRO A 263 -15.26 -21.97 -13.81
CA PRO A 263 -16.00 -21.02 -14.65
C PRO A 263 -17.44 -21.48 -14.99
N GLU A 264 -17.67 -22.78 -15.06
CA GLU A 264 -18.98 -23.41 -15.27
C GLU A 264 -19.84 -23.46 -13.99
N GLY A 265 -19.26 -23.10 -12.83
CA GLY A 265 -19.94 -23.12 -11.54
C GLY A 265 -19.83 -24.45 -10.78
N GLU A 266 -18.98 -25.38 -11.23
CA GLU A 266 -18.80 -26.66 -10.54
C GLU A 266 -17.82 -26.52 -9.36
N PRO A 267 -18.08 -27.18 -8.22
CA PRO A 267 -17.13 -27.24 -7.11
C PRO A 267 -15.75 -27.75 -7.56
N CYS A 268 -14.71 -26.97 -7.26
CA CYS A 268 -13.33 -27.40 -7.49
C CYS A 268 -12.45 -27.10 -6.27
N TRP A 269 -11.62 -28.08 -5.90
CA TRP A 269 -10.66 -27.90 -4.82
C TRP A 269 -9.42 -28.75 -5.04
N SER A 270 -8.34 -28.35 -4.38
CA SER A 270 -7.08 -29.09 -4.37
C SER A 270 -6.34 -28.84 -3.07
N ILE A 271 -5.63 -29.85 -2.59
CA ILE A 271 -4.70 -29.71 -1.47
C ILE A 271 -3.28 -30.01 -1.96
N LYS A 272 -2.33 -29.18 -1.57
CA LYS A 272 -0.92 -29.34 -1.95
C LYS A 272 -0.02 -29.09 -0.74
N ALA A 273 1.04 -29.88 -0.62
CA ALA A 273 2.11 -29.55 0.32
C ALA A 273 2.82 -28.27 -0.14
N THR A 274 3.02 -27.33 0.78
CA THR A 274 3.76 -26.11 0.56
C THR A 274 5.26 -26.41 0.68
N PRO A 275 6.05 -26.26 -0.39
CA PRO A 275 7.48 -26.55 -0.35
C PRO A 275 8.18 -25.68 0.71
N GLY A 276 9.01 -26.32 1.54
CA GLY A 276 9.78 -25.64 2.61
C GLY A 276 9.15 -25.66 4.00
N ALA A 277 8.00 -26.31 4.20
CA ALA A 277 7.35 -26.40 5.51
C ALA A 277 7.92 -27.48 6.46
N GLY A 278 8.97 -28.22 6.05
CA GLY A 278 9.52 -29.35 6.80
C GLY A 278 10.35 -28.99 8.06
N GLY A 279 10.09 -27.87 8.72
CA GLY A 279 10.93 -27.38 9.82
C GLY A 279 10.23 -26.46 10.82
N LEU A 280 8.95 -26.70 11.12
CA LEU A 280 8.24 -26.08 12.24
C LEU A 280 7.83 -27.13 13.27
#